data_AF-A0A819BHU0-F1
#
_entry.id   AF-A0A819BHU0-F1
#
_cell.length_a   1.000
_cell.length_b   1.000
_cell.length_c   1.000
_cell.angle_alpha   90.00
_cell.angle_beta   90.00
_cell.angle_gamma   90.00
#
_symmetry.space_group_name_H-M   'P 1'
#
loop_
_entity.id
_entity.type
_entity.pdbx_description
1 polymer ?
#
loop_
_entity_poly.entity_id
_entity_poly.type
_entity_poly.pdbx_seq_one_letter_code
_entity_poly.pdbx_strand_id
1 'polypeptide(L)'
;MSWLNNLDRTGSGFWSNSQWYDLHLSRRMPLVNKMIEEMIYACPPSPSPASIYRVADLCCGSGMASLYYLKAYPTVSSLTLIDQSEERLNMAKKRIDTQLESISWRPEIVMCELQVKCDSQDDVNLKLNGSS
;
A
#
# COMPACT_ATOMS: atom_id res chain seq x y z
N MET A 1 -24.41 -16.85 -7.74
CA MET A 1 -23.09 -16.60 -7.09
C MET A 1 -23.22 -15.34 -6.26
N SER A 2 -23.03 -15.42 -4.94
CA SER A 2 -23.02 -14.25 -4.06
C SER A 2 -21.58 -13.76 -3.88
N TRP A 3 -21.34 -12.46 -3.97
CA TRP A 3 -20.03 -11.85 -3.71
C TRP A 3 -19.57 -12.06 -2.26
N LEU A 4 -20.52 -12.26 -1.34
CA LEU A 4 -20.26 -12.54 0.08
C LEU A 4 -19.41 -13.80 0.27
N ASN A 5 -19.58 -14.81 -0.59
CA ASN A 5 -18.82 -16.05 -0.52
C ASN A 5 -17.31 -15.85 -0.79
N ASN A 6 -16.91 -14.71 -1.37
CA ASN A 6 -15.50 -14.36 -1.52
C ASN A 6 -14.89 -13.71 -0.27
N LEU A 7 -15.72 -13.18 0.65
CA LEU A 7 -15.23 -12.60 1.90
C LEU A 7 -14.72 -13.69 2.85
N ASP A 8 -15.43 -14.82 2.93
CA ASP A 8 -15.09 -15.94 3.82
C ASP A 8 -14.04 -16.89 3.22
N ARG A 9 -13.42 -16.54 2.10
CA ARG A 9 -12.53 -17.46 1.37
C ARG A 9 -11.19 -17.60 2.11
N THR A 10 -11.04 -18.66 2.88
CA THR A 10 -9.77 -19.09 3.48
C THR A 10 -8.89 -19.74 2.42
N GLY A 11 -7.99 -18.96 1.82
CA GLY A 11 -7.15 -19.39 0.70
C GLY A 11 -7.01 -18.25 -0.29
N SER A 12 -5.94 -17.48 -0.15
CA SER A 12 -5.72 -16.26 -0.88
C SER A 12 -5.52 -16.57 -2.38
N GLY A 13 -6.18 -15.80 -3.25
CA GLY A 13 -5.82 -15.73 -4.67
C GLY A 13 -4.48 -14.98 -4.88
N PHE A 14 -3.57 -15.10 -3.91
CA PHE A 14 -2.33 -14.37 -3.80
C PHE A 14 -1.21 -15.12 -4.49
N TRP A 15 -0.56 -14.41 -5.40
CA TRP A 15 0.61 -14.84 -6.11
C TRP A 15 1.78 -13.97 -5.66
N SER A 16 2.88 -14.60 -5.26
CA SER A 16 4.12 -13.91 -4.82
C SER A 16 4.79 -13.07 -5.90
N ASN A 17 4.31 -13.15 -7.15
CA ASN A 17 4.81 -12.39 -8.29
C ASN A 17 4.00 -11.11 -8.50
N SER A 18 4.59 -9.96 -8.15
CA SER A 18 3.99 -8.64 -8.31
C SER A 18 3.75 -8.26 -9.78
N GLN A 19 4.61 -8.68 -10.70
CA GLN A 19 4.47 -8.40 -12.13
C GLN A 19 3.28 -9.17 -12.73
N TRP A 20 3.07 -10.41 -12.30
CA TRP A 20 1.90 -11.19 -12.70
C TRP A 20 0.62 -10.53 -12.19
N TYR A 21 0.63 -10.04 -10.95
CA TYR A 21 -0.45 -9.25 -10.39
C TYR A 21 -0.77 -8.04 -11.27
N ASP A 22 0.22 -7.20 -11.54
CA ASP A 22 0.02 -5.97 -12.33
C ASP A 22 -0.50 -6.27 -13.74
N LEU A 23 0.07 -7.29 -14.40
CA LEU A 23 -0.30 -7.70 -15.76
C LEU A 23 -1.78 -8.10 -15.85
N HIS A 24 -2.28 -8.83 -14.84
CA HIS A 24 -3.65 -9.33 -14.85
C HIS A 24 -4.64 -8.39 -14.16
N LEU A 25 -4.18 -7.45 -13.33
CA LEU A 25 -5.03 -6.56 -12.54
C LEU A 25 -5.91 -5.70 -13.43
N SER A 26 -5.33 -5.03 -14.43
CA SER A 26 -6.08 -4.18 -15.37
C SER A 26 -7.07 -4.96 -16.22
N ARG A 27 -6.80 -6.24 -16.53
CA ARG A 27 -7.75 -7.10 -17.24
C ARG A 27 -8.94 -7.51 -16.35
N ARG A 28 -8.70 -7.75 -15.06
CA ARG A 28 -9.73 -8.18 -14.10
C ARG A 28 -10.51 -7.01 -13.50
N MET A 29 -9.85 -5.87 -13.34
CA MET A 29 -10.41 -4.62 -12.86
C MET A 29 -10.05 -3.50 -13.87
N PRO A 30 -10.81 -3.35 -14.96
CA PRO A 30 -10.52 -2.39 -16.03
C PRO A 30 -10.41 -0.93 -15.55
N LEU A 31 -11.08 -0.60 -14.45
CA LEU A 31 -11.10 0.75 -13.89
C LEU A 31 -10.04 0.99 -12.82
N VAL A 32 -9.16 0.03 -12.52
CA VAL A 32 -8.21 0.14 -11.40
C VAL A 32 -7.28 1.35 -11.51
N ASN A 33 -6.73 1.61 -12.70
CA ASN A 33 -5.84 2.74 -12.91
C ASN A 33 -6.59 4.06 -12.77
N LYS A 34 -7.80 4.15 -13.34
CA LYS A 34 -8.65 5.34 -13.22
C LYS A 34 -9.03 5.58 -11.76
N MET A 35 -9.39 4.53 -11.02
CA MET A 35 -9.69 4.64 -9.60
C MET A 35 -8.49 5.18 -8.80
N ILE A 36 -7.27 4.70 -9.08
CA ILE A 36 -6.05 5.20 -8.43
C ILE A 36 -5.81 6.67 -8.79
N GLU A 37 -5.98 7.06 -10.06
CA GLU A 37 -5.86 8.46 -10.49
C GLU A 37 -6.87 9.37 -9.77
N GLU A 38 -8.15 9.02 -9.77
CA GLU A 38 -9.19 9.81 -9.11
C GLU A 38 -8.94 9.90 -7.58
N MET A 39 -8.45 8.83 -6.96
CA MET A 39 -8.07 8.83 -5.54
C MET A 39 -6.92 9.81 -5.26
N ILE A 40 -5.93 9.88 -6.15
CA ILE A 40 -4.83 10.85 -6.06
C ILE A 40 -5.36 12.27 -6.24
N TYR A 41 -6.21 12.52 -7.23
CA TYR A 41 -6.80 13.85 -7.45
C TYR A 41 -7.75 14.30 -6.34
N ALA A 42 -8.36 13.37 -5.62
CA ALA A 42 -9.19 13.67 -4.46
C ALA A 42 -8.37 14.09 -3.24
N CYS A 43 -7.07 13.82 -3.22
CA CYS A 43 -6.21 14.18 -2.08
C CYS A 43 -5.93 15.69 -2.06
N PRO A 44 -5.83 16.29 -0.86
CA PRO A 44 -5.50 17.71 -0.74
C PRO A 44 -4.12 18.02 -1.35
N PRO A 45 -3.84 19.29 -1.72
CA PRO A 45 -2.52 19.70 -2.15
C PRO A 45 -1.49 19.38 -1.05
N SER A 46 -0.23 19.16 -1.46
CA SER A 46 0.84 18.97 -0.50
C SER A 46 0.91 20.15 0.46
N PRO A 47 1.10 19.89 1.76
CA PRO A 47 1.21 20.96 2.73
C PRO A 47 2.51 21.74 2.50
N SER A 48 2.64 22.91 3.12
CA SER A 48 3.79 23.81 2.96
C SER A 48 5.13 23.03 3.07
N PRO A 49 6.18 23.38 2.31
CA PRO A 49 7.49 22.73 2.39
C PRO A 49 8.10 22.68 3.81
N ALA A 50 7.64 23.54 4.72
CA ALA A 50 8.05 23.57 6.12
C ALA A 50 7.33 22.56 7.03
N SER A 51 6.37 21.79 6.49
CA SER A 51 5.52 20.89 7.27
C SER A 51 5.79 19.41 6.98
N ILE A 52 5.66 18.57 8.00
CA ILE A 52 5.85 17.12 7.90
C ILE A 52 4.62 16.54 7.19
N TYR A 53 4.83 15.85 6.08
CA TYR A 53 3.76 15.21 5.31
C TYR A 53 3.85 13.68 5.40
N ARG A 54 2.92 13.07 6.15
CA ARG A 54 2.90 11.63 6.41
C ARG A 54 1.69 10.98 5.76
N VAL A 55 1.92 9.83 5.14
CA VAL A 55 0.90 9.07 4.43
C VAL A 55 0.91 7.63 4.94
N ALA A 56 -0.26 7.03 5.07
CA ALA A 56 -0.42 5.62 5.38
C ALA A 56 -1.24 4.94 4.27
N ASP A 57 -0.71 3.85 3.73
CA ASP A 57 -1.40 3.00 2.75
C ASP A 57 -1.91 1.75 3.47
N LEU A 58 -3.23 1.70 3.66
CA LEU A 58 -3.92 0.59 4.34
C LEU A 58 -4.24 -0.51 3.34
N CYS A 59 -3.91 -1.76 3.70
CA CYS A 59 -3.98 -2.90 2.79
C CYS A 59 -3.15 -2.65 1.52
N CYS A 60 -1.92 -2.17 1.71
CA CYS A 60 -1.08 -1.64 0.63
C CYS A 60 -0.76 -2.68 -0.45
N GLY A 61 -0.92 -3.98 -0.17
CA GLY A 61 -0.66 -5.05 -1.12
C GLY A 61 0.76 -4.99 -1.64
N SER A 62 0.92 -4.97 -2.96
CA SER A 62 2.23 -4.83 -3.62
C SER A 62 2.74 -3.38 -3.71
N GLY A 63 2.07 -2.41 -3.08
CA GLY A 63 2.49 -1.00 -3.04
C GLY A 63 2.28 -0.22 -4.33
N MET A 64 1.35 -0.65 -5.21
CA MET A 64 1.09 0.07 -6.46
C MET A 64 0.52 1.47 -6.17
N ALA A 65 -0.55 1.56 -5.38
CA ALA A 65 -1.18 2.84 -5.05
C ALA A 65 -0.18 3.80 -4.38
N SER A 66 0.54 3.32 -3.36
CA SER A 66 1.68 4.03 -2.76
C SER A 66 2.66 4.61 -3.79
N LEU A 67 3.09 3.82 -4.77
CA LEU A 67 4.03 4.29 -5.79
C LEU A 67 3.45 5.42 -6.65
N TYR A 68 2.20 5.28 -7.09
CA TYR A 68 1.54 6.33 -7.86
C TYR A 68 1.37 7.61 -7.03
N TYR A 69 1.03 7.46 -5.74
CA TYR A 69 0.91 8.56 -4.82
C TYR A 69 2.23 9.33 -4.65
N LEU A 70 3.34 8.62 -4.40
CA LEU A 70 4.65 9.26 -4.24
C LEU A 70 5.14 9.96 -5.52
N LYS A 71 4.76 9.44 -6.71
CA LYS A 71 5.03 10.11 -7.98
C LYS A 71 4.25 11.42 -8.14
N ALA A 72 3.02 11.47 -7.64
CA ALA A 72 2.19 12.67 -7.67
C ALA A 72 2.56 13.69 -6.58
N TYR A 73 2.99 13.21 -5.41
CA TYR A 73 3.32 14.03 -4.24
C TYR A 73 4.77 13.78 -3.78
N PRO A 74 5.78 14.35 -4.47
CA PRO A 74 7.20 14.15 -4.16
C PRO A 74 7.67 14.88 -2.89
N THR A 75 6.76 15.45 -2.09
CA THR A 75 7.06 16.16 -0.84
C THR A 75 6.70 15.34 0.40
N VAL A 76 6.23 14.09 0.23
CA VAL A 76 5.94 13.19 1.35
C VAL A 76 7.22 12.95 2.15
N SER A 77 7.19 13.18 3.45
CA SER A 77 8.35 12.94 4.31
C SER A 77 8.41 11.49 4.79
N SER A 78 7.27 10.84 4.98
CA SER A 78 7.20 9.46 5.47
C SER A 78 5.96 8.75 4.92
N LEU A 79 6.15 7.51 4.46
CA LEU A 79 5.12 6.61 3.99
C LEU A 79 5.09 5.36 4.87
N THR A 80 3.93 5.06 5.45
CA THR A 80 3.68 3.83 6.20
C THR A 80 2.89 2.84 5.34
N LEU A 81 3.47 1.66 5.11
CA LEU A 81 2.86 0.55 4.39
C LEU A 81 2.26 -0.43 5.39
N ILE A 82 0.96 -0.67 5.29
CA ILE A 82 0.23 -1.54 6.22
C ILE A 82 -0.45 -2.66 5.44
N ASP A 83 -0.10 -3.90 5.74
CA ASP A 83 -0.76 -5.09 5.19
C ASP A 83 -0.69 -6.22 6.24
N GLN A 84 -1.58 -7.20 6.14
CA GLN A 84 -1.59 -8.37 7.02
C GLN A 84 -0.52 -9.40 6.65
N SER A 85 0.13 -9.24 5.49
CA SER A 85 1.10 -10.20 4.95
C SER A 85 2.48 -9.56 4.86
N GLU A 86 3.43 -10.09 5.63
CA GLU A 86 4.84 -9.71 5.53
C GLU A 86 5.39 -9.84 4.10
N GLU A 87 5.00 -10.89 3.38
CA GLU A 87 5.42 -11.09 1.98
C GLU A 87 4.99 -9.92 1.08
N ARG A 88 3.76 -9.42 1.27
CA ARG A 88 3.26 -8.25 0.53
C ARG A 88 4.00 -6.97 0.90
N LEU A 89 4.26 -6.77 2.19
CA LEU A 89 5.06 -5.64 2.66
C LEU A 89 6.44 -5.63 2.02
N ASN A 90 7.12 -6.78 1.97
CA ASN A 90 8.41 -6.92 1.31
C ASN A 90 8.33 -6.63 -0.20
N MET A 91 7.28 -7.09 -0.88
CA MET A 91 7.04 -6.77 -2.30
C MET A 91 6.82 -5.27 -2.53
N ALA A 92 6.02 -4.63 -1.67
CA ALA A 92 5.74 -3.20 -1.73
C ALA A 92 6.99 -2.37 -1.51
N LYS A 93 7.75 -2.66 -0.45
CA LYS A 93 9.02 -1.98 -0.17
C LYS A 93 10.00 -2.12 -1.32
N LYS A 94 10.21 -3.34 -1.82
CA LYS A 94 11.11 -3.58 -2.97
C LYS A 94 10.69 -2.76 -4.19
N ARG A 95 9.40 -2.74 -4.52
CA ARG A 95 8.88 -1.96 -5.66
C ARG A 95 9.19 -0.47 -5.49
N ILE A 96 8.90 0.08 -4.31
CA ILE A 96 9.11 1.49 -4.03
C ILE A 96 10.61 1.81 -4.07
N ASP A 97 11.44 1.03 -3.39
CA ASP A 97 12.89 1.23 -3.36
C ASP A 97 13.49 1.25 -4.78
N THR A 98 13.15 0.28 -5.62
CA THR A 98 13.64 0.18 -7.01
C THR A 98 13.13 1.32 -7.90
N GLN A 99 11.88 1.75 -7.73
CA GLN A 99 11.30 2.80 -8.58
C GLN A 99 11.71 4.21 -8.15
N LEU A 100 12.15 4.39 -6.90
CA LEU A 100 12.68 5.64 -6.37
C LEU A 100 14.22 5.73 -6.49
N GLU A 101 14.89 4.72 -7.04
CA GLU A 101 16.36 4.72 -7.22
C GLU A 101 16.90 5.90 -8.03
N SER A 102 16.10 6.44 -8.94
CA SER A 102 16.48 7.55 -9.81
C SER A 102 16.09 8.94 -9.30
N ILE A 103 15.54 9.05 -8.08
CA ILE A 103 14.97 10.32 -7.57
C ILE A 103 15.84 10.90 -6.46
N SER A 104 16.04 12.21 -6.48
CA SER A 104 16.92 12.95 -5.55
C SER A 104 16.38 13.07 -4.12
N TRP A 105 15.12 12.74 -3.89
CA TRP A 105 14.45 12.71 -2.60
C TRP A 105 13.92 11.31 -2.33
N ARG A 106 13.92 10.90 -1.06
CA ARG A 106 13.27 9.67 -0.61
C ARG A 106 12.49 9.90 0.68
N PRO A 107 11.21 9.48 0.75
CA PRO A 107 10.50 9.44 2.01
C PRO A 107 11.07 8.34 2.90
N GLU A 108 10.95 8.51 4.21
CA GLU A 108 11.08 7.39 5.13
C GLU A 108 10.01 6.34 4.82
N ILE A 109 10.39 5.06 4.73
CA ILE A 109 9.46 3.96 4.50
C ILE A 109 9.35 3.13 5.77
N VAL A 110 8.16 3.10 6.36
CA VAL A 110 7.83 2.29 7.53
C VAL A 110 6.93 1.15 7.10
N MET A 111 7.23 -0.09 7.50
CA MET A 111 6.38 -1.25 7.24
C MET A 111 5.72 -1.72 8.54
N CYS A 112 4.42 -1.98 8.49
CA CYS A 112 3.66 -2.46 9.64
C CYS A 112 2.82 -3.66 9.23
N GLU A 113 3.06 -4.80 9.89
CA GLU A 113 2.22 -5.97 9.71
C GLU A 113 0.99 -5.85 10.61
N LEU A 114 -0.20 -5.94 10.01
CA LEU A 114 -1.45 -5.90 10.74
C LEU A 114 -1.78 -7.29 11.29
N GLN A 115 -1.77 -7.44 12.61
CA GLN A 115 -2.23 -8.66 13.27
C GLN A 115 -3.68 -8.49 13.72
N VAL A 116 -4.62 -9.04 12.95
CA VAL A 116 -6.03 -9.08 13.35
C VAL A 116 -6.22 -10.28 14.26
N LYS A 117 -6.45 -10.04 15.56
CA LYS A 117 -6.94 -11.07 16.48
C LYS A 117 -8.46 -11.04 16.47
N CYS A 118 -9.08 -12.14 16.03
CA CYS A 118 -10.50 -12.38 16.27
C CYS A 118 -10.66 -12.95 17.69
N ASP A 119 -10.48 -12.10 18.69
CA ASP A 119 -11.06 -12.37 20.00
C ASP A 119 -12.40 -11.62 20.04
N SER A 120 -13.42 -12.26 20.62
CA SER A 120 -14.71 -11.62 20.88
C SER A 120 -14.47 -10.29 21.62
N GLN A 121 -14.74 -9.17 20.93
CA GLN A 121 -14.55 -7.75 21.29
C GLN A 121 -13.18 -7.13 20.96
N ASP A 122 -13.17 -6.41 19.82
CA ASP A 122 -12.67 -5.03 19.62
C ASP A 122 -11.24 -4.64 20.03
N ASP A 123 -10.19 -5.37 19.60
CA ASP A 123 -8.82 -4.82 19.62
C ASP A 123 -8.00 -5.17 18.36
N VAL A 124 -7.81 -4.19 17.48
CA VAL A 124 -6.87 -4.26 16.35
C VAL A 124 -5.51 -3.71 16.81
N ASN A 125 -4.50 -4.57 16.95
CA ASN A 125 -3.15 -4.16 17.35
C ASN A 125 -2.22 -4.06 16.13
N LEU A 126 -1.68 -2.86 15.88
CA LEU A 126 -0.62 -2.62 14.90
C LEU A 126 0.75 -2.93 15.52
N LYS A 127 1.51 -3.87 14.94
CA LYS A 127 2.92 -4.04 15.30
C LYS A 127 3.78 -3.21 14.35
N LEU A 128 4.49 -2.23 14.92
CA LEU A 128 5.51 -1.47 14.21
C LEU A 128 6.81 -2.28 14.24
N ASN A 129 7.32 -2.67 13.07
CA ASN A 129 8.67 -3.23 12.98
C ASN A 129 9.66 -2.06 12.92
N GLY A 130 10.33 -1.77 14.04
CA GLY A 130 11.34 -0.73 14.13
C GLY A 130 12.67 -1.19 13.53
N SER A 131 13.21 -0.43 12.57
CA SER A 131 14.61 -0.50 12.17
C SER A 131 15.47 0.15 13.26
N SER A 132 16.32 -0.64 13.91
CA SER A 132 17.43 -0.17 14.76
C SER A 132 18.58 0.41 13.95
#